data_AF-A0AAW2FGJ7-F1
#
_entry.id   AF-A0AAW2FGJ7-F1
#
_cell.length_a   1.000
_cell.length_b   1.000
_cell.length_c   1.000
_cell.angle_alpha   90.00
_cell.angle_beta   90.00
_cell.angle_gamma   90.00
#
_symmetry.space_group_name_H-M   'P 1'
#
loop_
_entity.id
_entity.type
_entity.pdbx_description
1 polymer ?
#
loop_
_entity_poly.entity_id
_entity_poly.type
_entity_poly.pdbx_seq_one_letter_code
_entity_poly.pdbx_strand_id
1 'polypeptide(L)'
;MFILLLSDLLIVCYSGQRLIDESQNVFYRAYAAEWYNFSPRLKSLLIMTLYRSNIPCGLKAGNMIPLCIATYAAVVRIAMSYFTAFKSFKD
;
A
#
# COMPACT_ATOMS: atom_id res chain seq x y z
N MET A 1 -12.29 22.02 -9.08
CA MET A 1 -11.28 22.07 -7.99
C MET A 1 -11.33 20.80 -7.12
N PHE A 2 -12.43 20.47 -6.43
CA PHE A 2 -12.50 19.28 -5.57
C PHE A 2 -12.22 17.94 -6.28
N ILE A 3 -12.76 17.76 -7.49
CA ILE A 3 -12.53 16.55 -8.29
C ILE A 3 -11.04 16.38 -8.65
N LEU A 4 -10.34 17.47 -8.97
CA LEU A 4 -8.91 17.45 -9.30
C LEU A 4 -8.06 17.01 -8.10
N LEU A 5 -8.39 17.51 -6.90
CA LEU A 5 -7.71 17.11 -5.67
C LEU A 5 -7.90 15.61 -5.38
N LEU A 6 -9.10 15.09 -5.62
CA LEU A 6 -9.38 13.66 -5.44
C LEU A 6 -8.67 12.80 -6.50
N SER A 7 -8.56 13.25 -7.74
CA SER A 7 -7.81 12.51 -8.78
C SER A 7 -6.33 12.47 -8.46
N ASP A 8 -5.73 13.57 -8.02
CA ASP A 8 -4.31 13.61 -7.67
C ASP A 8 -4.01 12.69 -6.49
N LEU A 9 -4.84 12.74 -5.44
CA LEU A 9 -4.70 11.83 -4.29
C LEU A 9 -4.88 10.36 -4.71
N LEU A 10 -5.83 10.07 -5.61
CA LEU A 10 -6.06 8.73 -6.12
C LEU A 10 -4.82 8.19 -6.84
N ILE A 11 -4.19 8.99 -7.72
CA ILE A 11 -2.98 8.59 -8.46
C ILE A 11 -1.85 8.21 -7.49
N VAL A 12 -1.64 9.04 -6.45
CA VAL A 12 -0.60 8.79 -5.44
C VAL A 12 -0.91 7.54 -4.61
N CYS A 13 -2.13 7.41 -4.09
CA CYS A 13 -2.55 6.26 -3.28
C CYS A 13 -2.59 4.96 -4.08
N TYR A 14 -2.97 5.01 -5.36
CA TYR A 14 -2.96 3.86 -6.25
C TYR A 14 -1.53 3.39 -6.54
N SER A 15 -0.63 4.33 -6.83
CA SER A 15 0.79 4.01 -7.05
C SER A 15 1.43 3.42 -5.80
N GLY A 16 1.13 3.97 -4.62
CA GLY A 16 1.61 3.44 -3.35
C GLY A 16 1.03 2.07 -3.00
N GLN A 17 -0.25 1.82 -3.32
CA GLN A 17 -0.85 0.48 -3.20
C GLN A 17 -0.13 -0.53 -4.09
N ARG A 18 0.07 -0.20 -5.37
CA ARG A 18 0.74 -1.09 -6.31
C ARG A 18 2.17 -1.42 -5.87
N LEU A 19 2.89 -0.46 -5.27
CA LEU A 19 4.21 -0.71 -4.70
C LEU A 19 4.15 -1.71 -3.53
N ILE A 20 3.18 -1.57 -2.64
CA ILE A 20 2.97 -2.50 -1.52
C ILE A 20 2.68 -3.90 -2.06
N ASP A 21 1.77 -4.02 -3.01
CA ASP A 21 1.36 -5.30 -3.60
C ASP A 21 2.53 -6.02 -4.28
N GLU A 22 3.30 -5.31 -5.12
CA GLU A 22 4.47 -5.89 -5.78
C GLU A 22 5.59 -6.20 -4.79
N SER A 23 5.76 -5.39 -3.75
CA SER A 23 6.72 -5.70 -2.69
C SER A 23 6.35 -6.99 -1.94
N GLN A 24 5.06 -7.25 -1.69
CA GLN A 24 4.61 -8.52 -1.09
C GLN A 24 4.74 -9.69 -2.07
N ASN A 25 4.52 -9.44 -3.36
CA ASN A 25 4.67 -10.46 -4.41
C ASN A 25 6.08 -11.06 -4.42
N VAL A 26 7.13 -10.27 -4.17
CA VAL A 26 8.50 -10.78 -4.01
C VAL A 26 8.58 -11.87 -2.94
N PHE A 27 7.97 -11.67 -1.77
CA PHE A 27 7.94 -12.67 -0.71
C PHE A 27 7.24 -13.94 -1.16
N TYR A 28 6.04 -13.83 -1.75
CA TYR A 28 5.27 -14.99 -2.20
C TYR A 28 5.99 -15.78 -3.29
N ARG A 29 6.62 -15.09 -4.25
CA ARG A 29 7.37 -15.73 -5.34
C ARG A 29 8.64 -16.39 -4.85
N ALA A 30 9.37 -15.75 -3.93
CA ALA A 30 10.55 -16.32 -3.30
C ALA A 30 10.17 -17.57 -2.49
N TYR A 31 9.04 -17.53 -1.77
CA TYR A 31 8.56 -18.66 -0.96
C TYR A 31 8.11 -19.84 -1.83
N ALA A 32 7.45 -19.57 -2.95
CA ALA A 32 6.98 -20.59 -3.90
C ALA A 32 8.08 -21.21 -4.76
N ALA A 33 9.32 -20.72 -4.69
CA ALA A 33 10.44 -21.29 -5.44
C ALA A 33 10.77 -22.71 -4.94
N GLU A 34 11.34 -23.54 -5.82
CA GLU A 34 11.80 -24.91 -5.49
C GLU A 34 13.10 -24.88 -4.66
N TRP A 35 13.05 -24.24 -3.49
CA TRP A 35 14.19 -23.93 -2.63
C TRP A 35 14.99 -25.16 -2.20
N TYR A 36 14.38 -26.34 -2.20
CA TYR A 36 15.04 -27.60 -1.88
C TYR A 36 16.13 -27.97 -2.90
N ASN A 37 15.97 -27.57 -4.17
CA ASN A 37 16.93 -27.78 -5.26
C ASN A 37 18.10 -26.78 -5.24
N PHE A 38 18.07 -25.77 -4.37
CA PHE A 38 19.07 -24.71 -4.36
C PHE A 38 20.38 -25.12 -3.69
N SER A 39 21.50 -24.53 -4.15
CA SER A 39 22.79 -24.66 -3.50
C SER A 39 22.76 -24.08 -2.08
N PRO A 40 23.65 -24.51 -1.16
CA PRO A 40 23.68 -23.99 0.22
C PRO A 40 23.78 -22.46 0.29
N ARG A 41 24.56 -21.86 -0.62
CA ARG A 41 24.68 -20.40 -0.73
C ARG A 41 23.36 -19.73 -1.11
N LEU A 42 22.65 -20.28 -2.11
CA LEU A 42 21.39 -19.71 -2.58
C LEU A 42 20.27 -19.87 -1.53
N LYS A 43 20.25 -20.97 -0.77
CA LYS A 43 19.33 -21.16 0.38
C LYS A 43 19.54 -20.07 1.44
N SER A 44 20.79 -19.76 1.78
CA SER A 44 21.10 -18.68 2.73
C SER A 44 20.62 -17.31 2.23
N LEU A 45 20.86 -17.00 0.95
CA LEU A 45 20.37 -15.76 0.32
C LEU A 45 18.84 -15.70 0.30
N LEU A 46 18.17 -16.80 -0.01
CA LEU A 46 16.71 -16.88 -0.02
C LEU A 46 16.11 -16.56 1.36
N ILE A 47 16.71 -17.09 2.44
CA ILE A 47 16.27 -16.79 3.80
C ILE A 47 16.38 -15.29 4.09
N MET A 48 17.49 -14.66 3.70
CA MET A 48 17.66 -13.21 3.84
C MET A 48 16.60 -12.43 3.03
N THR A 49 16.33 -12.85 1.80
CA THR A 49 15.31 -12.23 0.94
C THR A 49 13.91 -12.38 1.54
N LEU A 50 13.55 -13.56 2.04
CA LEU A 50 12.25 -13.81 2.70
C LEU A 50 12.11 -12.95 3.96
N TYR A 51 13.15 -12.87 4.79
CA TYR A 51 13.14 -12.04 5.99
C TYR A 51 12.95 -10.56 5.65
N ARG A 52 13.63 -10.05 4.62
CA ARG A 52 13.54 -8.65 4.20
C ARG A 52 12.21 -8.31 3.52
N SER A 53 11.67 -9.23 2.71
CA SER A 53 10.42 -9.02 1.96
C SER A 53 9.16 -9.27 2.78
N ASN A 54 9.28 -9.85 3.98
CA ASN A 54 8.16 -10.03 4.91
C ASN A 54 7.50 -8.70 5.31
N ILE A 55 8.29 -7.63 5.39
CA ILE A 55 7.80 -6.27 5.60
C ILE A 55 7.69 -5.61 4.23
N PRO A 56 6.47 -5.34 3.72
CA PRO A 56 6.32 -4.72 2.43
C PRO A 56 6.87 -3.30 2.42
N CYS A 57 7.57 -2.95 1.35
CA CYS A 57 7.94 -1.59 1.05
C CYS A 57 6.68 -0.80 0.69
N GLY A 58 6.52 0.37 1.29
CA GLY A 58 5.37 1.22 1.03
C GLY A 58 5.71 2.68 1.21
N LEU A 59 5.03 3.53 0.46
CA LEU A 59 5.12 4.98 0.61
C LEU A 59 4.29 5.42 1.81
N LYS A 60 4.83 6.34 2.62
CA LYS A 60 4.11 6.94 3.76
C LYS A 60 4.17 8.46 3.69
N ALA A 61 3.03 9.12 3.86
CA ALA A 61 2.96 10.56 4.07
C ALA A 61 3.41 10.89 5.49
N GLY A 62 4.43 11.75 5.61
CA GLY A 62 4.98 12.18 6.90
C GLY A 62 5.45 11.02 7.78
N ASN A 63 5.84 9.88 7.19
CA ASN A 63 6.20 8.64 7.87
C ASN A 63 5.10 8.01 8.76
N MET A 64 3.88 8.54 8.73
CA MET A 64 2.77 8.09 9.58
C MET A 64 1.69 7.38 8.78
N ILE A 65 1.24 8.00 7.69
CA ILE A 65 0.06 7.55 6.95
C ILE A 65 0.50 6.77 5.71
N PRO A 66 0.18 5.48 5.58
CA PRO A 66 0.48 4.74 4.36
C PRO A 66 -0.29 5.34 3.18
N LEU A 67 0.39 5.55 2.06
CA LEU A 67 -0.21 5.99 0.81
C LEU A 67 -0.76 4.77 0.09
N CYS A 68 -1.96 4.35 0.48
CA CYS A 68 -2.64 3.18 -0.04
C CYS A 68 -4.10 3.48 -0.36
N ILE A 69 -4.79 2.55 -1.04
CA ILE A 69 -6.19 2.76 -1.44
C ILE A 69 -7.13 2.89 -0.23
N ALA A 70 -6.78 2.24 0.89
CA ALA A 70 -7.52 2.37 2.14
C ALA A 70 -7.48 3.80 2.70
N THR A 71 -6.32 4.48 2.59
CA THR A 71 -6.18 5.89 2.97
C THR A 71 -7.01 6.80 2.08
N TYR A 72 -7.01 6.56 0.76
CA TYR A 72 -7.88 7.31 -0.17
C TYR A 72 -9.36 7.15 0.21
N ALA A 73 -9.81 5.91 0.44
CA ALA A 73 -11.19 5.64 0.85
C ALA A 73 -11.55 6.32 2.19
N ALA A 74 -10.62 6.36 3.14
CA ALA A 74 -10.82 7.07 4.39
C ALA A 74 -11.01 8.59 4.18
N VAL A 75 -10.19 9.21 3.32
CA VAL A 75 -10.32 10.64 2.99
C VAL A 75 -11.66 10.94 2.33
N VAL A 76 -12.07 10.15 1.34
CA VAL A 76 -13.37 10.33 0.65
C VAL A 76 -14.54 10.18 1.63
N ARG A 77 -14.50 9.17 2.51
CA ARG A 77 -15.51 8.99 3.55
C ARG A 77 -15.62 10.20 4.47
N ILE A 78 -14.49 10.69 4.97
CA ILE A 78 -14.47 11.86 5.86
C ILE A 78 -15.06 13.09 5.15
N ALA A 79 -14.68 13.34 3.90
CA ALA A 79 -15.22 14.45 3.11
C ALA A 79 -16.76 14.37 2.95
N MET A 80 -17.29 13.17 2.66
CA MET A 80 -18.74 12.95 2.56
C MET A 80 -19.47 13.10 3.90
N SER A 81 -18.87 12.64 5.01
CA SER A 81 -19.42 12.83 6.35
C SER A 81 -19.52 14.31 6.71
N TYR A 82 -18.47 15.09 6.45
CA TYR A 82 -18.50 16.54 6.67
C TYR A 82 -19.54 17.22 5.78
N PHE A 83 -19.61 16.86 4.50
CA PHE A 83 -20.62 17.39 3.58
C PHE A 83 -22.05 17.14 4.09
N THR A 84 -22.32 15.92 4.55
CA THR A 84 -23.63 15.54 5.09
C THR A 84 -23.95 16.28 6.38
N ALA A 85 -22.98 16.41 7.29
CA ALA A 85 -23.17 17.16 8.54
C ALA A 85 -23.48 18.64 8.26
N PHE A 86 -22.73 19.29 7.38
CA PHE A 86 -23.01 20.68 7.00
C PHE A 86 -24.38 20.85 6.34
N LYS A 87 -24.80 19.89 5.52
CA LYS A 87 -26.15 19.90 4.95
C LYS A 87 -27.22 19.82 6.04
N SER A 88 -27.05 18.93 7.02
CA SER A 88 -27.98 18.78 8.15
C SER A 88 -28.10 20.01 9.06
N PHE A 89 -27.09 20.90 9.10
CA PHE A 89 -27.18 22.16 9.84
C PHE A 89 -27.88 23.28 9.06
N LYS A 90 -28.04 23.11 7.75
CA LYS A 90 -28.67 24.08 6.86
C LYS A 90 -30.16 23.80 6.66
N ASP A 91 -30.59 22.56 6.93
CA ASP A 91 -31.99 22.14 7.06
C ASP A 91 -32.51 22.45 8.48
#